data_AF-A0A8T4UYY9-F1
#
_entry.id   AF-A0A8T4UYY9-F1
#
_cell.length_a   1.000
_cell.length_b   1.000
_cell.length_c   1.000
_cell.angle_alpha   90.00
_cell.angle_beta   90.00
_cell.angle_gamma   90.00
#
_symmetry.space_group_name_H-M   'P 1'
#
loop_
_entity.id
_entity.type
_entity.pdbx_description
1 polymer ?
#
loop_
_entity_poly.entity_id
_entity_poly.type
_entity_poly.pdbx_seq_one_letter_code
_entity_poly.pdbx_strand_id
1 'polypeptide(L)'
;MCNQLYQQYDFLLRHVPLYSSRRRLIGEIDILAIAGGHCDIYEVKCSYRLSKARRQLKKIKKILSRDSLVRDSFFYCGGARKLVKI
;
A
#
# COMPACT_ATOMS: atom_id res chain seq x y z
N MET A 1 9.17 10.73 2.95
CA MET A 1 8.58 9.66 2.12
C MET A 1 7.51 10.20 1.17
N CYS A 2 6.36 10.71 1.63
CA CYS A 2 5.30 11.17 0.72
C CYS A 2 5.78 12.24 -0.29
N ASN A 3 6.59 13.21 0.12
CA ASN A 3 7.15 14.23 -0.79
C ASN A 3 8.10 13.63 -1.85
N GLN A 4 8.79 12.52 -1.54
CA GLN A 4 9.65 11.84 -2.51
C GLN A 4 8.82 11.01 -3.50
N LEU A 5 7.73 10.40 -3.02
CA LEU A 5 6.79 9.68 -3.88
C LEU A 5 6.05 10.66 -4.80
N TYR A 6 5.70 11.85 -4.33
CA TYR A 6 4.92 12.82 -5.12
C TYR A 6 5.61 13.24 -6.43
N GLN A 7 6.93 13.12 -6.51
CA GLN A 7 7.70 13.41 -7.72
C GLN A 7 7.67 12.28 -8.77
N GLN A 8 7.22 11.08 -8.37
CA GLN A 8 7.31 9.85 -9.19
C GLN A 8 5.94 9.32 -9.63
N TYR A 9 4.86 9.84 -9.03
CA TYR A 9 3.50 9.35 -9.25
C TYR A 9 2.57 10.50 -9.59
N ASP A 10 1.60 10.21 -10.46
CA ASP A 10 0.56 11.17 -10.86
C ASP A 10 -0.36 11.50 -9.69
N PHE A 11 -0.69 10.48 -8.87
CA PHE A 11 -1.55 10.63 -7.71
C PHE A 11 -1.04 9.87 -6.50
N LEU A 12 -1.20 10.48 -5.32
CA LEU A 12 -1.02 9.82 -4.02
C LEU A 12 -2.32 9.91 -3.22
N LEU A 13 -2.93 8.76 -2.96
CA LEU A 13 -4.07 8.63 -2.08
C LEU A 13 -3.60 8.07 -0.73
N ARG A 14 -4.19 8.56 0.36
CA ARG A 14 -3.86 8.16 1.74
C ARG A 14 -5.07 7.56 2.40
N HIS A 15 -4.85 6.60 3.31
CA HIS A 15 -5.90 5.97 4.11
C HIS A 15 -7.04 5.44 3.24
N VAL A 16 -6.69 4.66 2.21
CA VAL A 16 -7.68 4.17 1.24
C VAL A 16 -8.40 2.97 1.82
N PRO A 17 -9.70 3.08 2.14
CA PRO A 17 -10.46 1.98 2.71
C PRO A 17 -10.73 0.92 1.65
N LEU A 18 -10.58 -0.35 2.03
CA LEU A 18 -10.96 -1.50 1.21
C LEU A 18 -12.24 -2.10 1.76
N TYR A 19 -13.24 -2.25 0.89
CA TYR A 19 -14.52 -2.82 1.24
C TYR A 19 -14.72 -4.18 0.58
N SER A 20 -15.39 -5.08 1.30
CA SER A 20 -15.94 -6.30 0.72
C SER A 20 -17.09 -5.99 -0.24
N SER A 21 -17.49 -6.98 -1.04
CA SER A 21 -18.71 -6.90 -1.88
C SER A 21 -19.98 -6.60 -1.08
N ARG A 22 -20.00 -6.96 0.21
CA ARG A 22 -21.09 -6.63 1.16
C ARG A 22 -20.92 -5.26 1.83
N ARG A 23 -20.06 -4.38 1.30
CA ARG A 23 -19.77 -3.03 1.81
C ARG A 23 -19.21 -2.97 3.25
N ARG A 24 -18.67 -4.07 3.77
CA ARG A 24 -17.96 -4.07 5.07
C ARG A 24 -16.51 -3.69 4.87
N LEU A 25 -15.97 -2.84 5.74
CA LEU A 25 -14.54 -2.50 5.77
C LEU A 25 -13.72 -3.75 6.10
N ILE A 26 -12.76 -4.10 5.23
CA ILE A 26 -11.92 -5.30 5.38
C ILE A 26 -10.44 -4.97 5.49
N GLY A 27 -10.06 -3.71 5.25
CA GLY A 27 -8.70 -3.22 5.42
C GLY A 27 -8.58 -1.78 4.99
N GLU A 28 -7.39 -1.24 5.14
CA GLU A 28 -6.99 0.09 4.69
C GLU A 28 -5.60 -0.02 4.06
N ILE A 29 -5.37 0.73 2.99
CA ILE A 29 -4.05 0.95 2.39
C ILE A 29 -3.55 2.30 2.91
N ASP A 30 -2.41 2.31 3.61
CA ASP A 30 -1.88 3.55 4.19
C ASP A 30 -1.60 4.58 3.08
N ILE A 31 -0.91 4.17 2.00
CA ILE A 31 -0.70 4.99 0.80
C ILE A 31 -0.86 4.15 -0.47
N LEU A 32 -1.67 4.65 -1.40
CA LEU A 32 -1.80 4.15 -2.76
C LEU A 32 -1.21 5.18 -3.72
N ALA A 33 -0.16 4.80 -4.44
CA ALA A 33 0.52 5.63 -5.41
C ALA A 33 0.15 5.18 -6.82
N ILE A 34 -0.26 6.09 -7.70
CA ILE A 34 -0.77 5.78 -9.03
C ILE A 34 0.09 6.49 -10.07
N ALA A 35 0.56 5.75 -11.07
CA ALA A 35 1.31 6.28 -12.20
C ALA A 35 0.93 5.53 -13.47
N GLY A 36 0.61 6.22 -14.56
CA GLY A 36 0.54 5.62 -15.91
C GLY A 36 -0.18 4.26 -16.00
N GLY A 37 -1.35 4.14 -15.38
CA GLY A 37 -2.20 2.93 -15.43
C GLY A 37 -1.80 1.79 -14.47
N HIS A 38 -0.79 1.96 -13.63
CA HIS A 38 -0.47 1.04 -12.54
C HIS A 38 -0.50 1.76 -11.19
N CYS A 39 -0.53 0.99 -10.13
CA CYS A 39 -0.43 1.49 -8.78
C CYS A 39 0.53 0.68 -7.92
N ASP A 40 1.17 1.36 -7.00
CA ASP A 40 2.02 0.78 -5.97
C ASP A 40 1.39 1.05 -4.60
N ILE A 41 1.38 0.02 -3.76
CA ILE A 41 0.82 0.12 -2.41
C ILE A 41 1.92 0.18 -1.35
N TYR A 42 1.76 1.07 -0.39
CA TYR A 42 2.71 1.24 0.71
C TYR A 42 1.98 1.05 2.04
N GLU A 43 2.53 0.16 2.86
CA GLU A 43 2.16 0.01 4.26
C GLU A 43 3.17 0.75 5.13
N VAL A 44 2.71 1.67 5.97
CA VAL A 44 3.54 2.51 6.83
C VAL A 44 3.34 2.09 8.29
N LYS A 45 4.43 1.74 8.98
CA LYS A 45 4.38 1.48 10.43
C LYS A 45 5.52 2.20 11.13
N CYS A 46 5.26 2.67 12.34
CA CYS A 46 6.27 3.32 13.19
C CYS A 46 7.37 2.35 13.67
N SER A 47 7.06 1.06 13.80
CA SER A 47 7.99 0.02 14.26
C SER A 47 8.18 -1.08 13.23
N TYR A 48 9.29 -1.83 13.35
CA TYR A 48 9.65 -2.90 12.42
C TYR A 48 8.75 -4.13 12.62
N ARG A 49 7.51 -4.04 12.12
CA ARG A 49 6.48 -5.10 12.17
C ARG A 49 6.28 -5.74 10.80
N LEU A 50 7.38 -6.05 10.11
CA LEU A 50 7.40 -6.51 8.72
C LEU A 50 6.49 -7.74 8.48
N SER A 51 6.44 -8.69 9.42
CA SER A 51 5.59 -9.87 9.31
C SER A 51 4.08 -9.54 9.29
N LYS A 52 3.64 -8.55 10.08
CA LYS A 52 2.25 -8.07 10.05
C LYS A 52 1.95 -7.34 8.75
N ALA A 53 2.86 -6.48 8.30
CA ALA A 53 2.74 -5.78 7.03
C ALA A 53 2.64 -6.76 5.85
N ARG A 54 3.47 -7.80 5.80
CA ARG A 54 3.40 -8.87 4.78
C ARG A 54 2.03 -9.56 4.75
N ARG A 55 1.48 -9.90 5.92
CA ARG A 55 0.15 -10.55 6.02
C ARG A 55 -0.96 -9.64 5.51
N GLN A 56 -0.91 -8.34 5.83
CA GLN A 56 -1.88 -7.36 5.38
C GLN A 56 -1.78 -7.13 3.87
N LEU A 57 -0.58 -6.86 3.36
CA LEU A 57 -0.33 -6.68 1.93
C LEU A 57 -0.72 -7.93 1.12
N LYS A 58 -0.51 -9.15 1.63
CA LYS A 58 -0.98 -10.38 0.97
C LYS A 58 -2.51 -10.41 0.81
N LYS A 59 -3.27 -9.96 1.82
CA LYS A 59 -4.73 -9.86 1.73
C LYS A 59 -5.15 -8.79 0.72
N ILE A 60 -4.50 -7.63 0.77
CA ILE A 60 -4.76 -6.51 -0.15
C ILE A 60 -4.47 -6.91 -1.60
N LYS A 61 -3.30 -7.51 -1.87
CA LYS A 61 -2.96 -8.07 -3.19
C LYS A 61 -4.02 -9.04 -3.68
N LYS A 62 -4.57 -9.92 -2.82
CA LYS A 62 -5.65 -10.85 -3.21
C LYS A 62 -6.97 -10.16 -3.56
N ILE A 63 -7.26 -9.03 -2.93
CA ILE A 63 -8.46 -8.23 -3.24
C ILE A 63 -8.27 -7.53 -4.58
N LEU A 64 -7.10 -6.93 -4.78
CA LEU A 64 -6.77 -6.12 -5.96
C LEU A 64 -6.30 -6.94 -7.17
N SER A 65 -5.92 -8.22 -6.98
CA SER A 65 -5.42 -9.09 -8.06
C SER A 65 -6.44 -9.36 -9.15
N ARG A 66 -7.71 -9.05 -8.92
CA ARG A 66 -8.76 -9.17 -9.95
C ARG A 66 -8.65 -8.09 -11.02
N ASP A 67 -8.09 -6.92 -10.69
CA ASP A 67 -7.96 -5.79 -11.61
C ASP A 67 -6.50 -5.56 -12.08
N SER A 68 -5.53 -6.32 -11.56
CA SER A 68 -4.10 -6.37 -11.98
C SER A 68 -3.30 -5.05 -12.00
N LEU A 69 -3.89 -3.92 -11.61
CA LEU A 69 -3.21 -2.62 -11.65
C LEU A 69 -2.08 -2.49 -10.61
N VAL A 70 -2.07 -3.33 -9.56
CA VAL A 70 -1.03 -3.28 -8.52
C VAL A 70 0.26 -3.89 -9.06
N ARG A 71 1.26 -3.04 -9.30
CA ARG A 71 2.60 -3.46 -9.74
C ARG A 71 3.42 -3.95 -8.56
N ASP A 72 3.67 -3.08 -7.59
CA ASP A 72 4.53 -3.38 -6.45
C ASP A 72 3.85 -3.12 -5.10
N SER A 73 4.46 -3.68 -4.04
CA SER A 73 4.05 -3.42 -2.66
C SER A 73 5.26 -3.16 -1.80
N PHE A 74 5.14 -2.18 -0.92
CA PHE A 74 6.22 -1.71 -0.09
C PHE A 74 5.79 -1.63 1.37
N PHE A 75 6.75 -1.83 2.25
CA PHE A 75 6.63 -1.57 3.68
C PHE A 75 7.64 -0.50 4.06
N TYR A 76 7.16 0.59 4.66
CA TYR A 76 8.00 1.62 5.24
C TYR A 76 7.96 1.55 6.76
N CYS A 77 9.14 1.40 7.36
CA CYS A 77 9.33 1.48 8.81
C CYS A 77 9.78 2.90 9.18
N GLY A 78 8.92 3.66 9.87
CA GLY A 78 9.21 5.01 10.34
C GLY A 78 10.39 5.06 11.31
N GLY A 79 10.41 4.17 12.31
CA GLY A 79 11.48 4.12 13.32
C GLY A 79 12.85 3.74 12.77
N ALA A 80 12.89 2.95 11.68
CA ALA A 80 14.14 2.58 11.00
C ALA A 80 14.43 3.44 9.76
N ARG A 81 13.51 4.36 9.40
CA ARG A 81 13.52 5.15 8.15
C ARG A 81 13.83 4.30 6.90
N LYS A 82 13.32 3.07 6.85
CA LYS A 82 13.67 2.07 5.83
C LYS A 82 12.45 1.66 5.02
N LEU A 83 12.60 1.67 3.70
CA LEU A 83 11.63 1.12 2.74
C LEU A 83 12.06 -0.28 2.32
N VAL A 84 11.11 -1.21 2.28
CA VAL A 84 11.33 -2.61 1.89
C VAL A 84 10.27 -3.01 0.87
N LYS A 85 10.68 -3.48 -0.30
CA LYS A 85 9.78 -4.09 -1.29
C LYS A 85 9.35 -5.49 -0.83
N ILE A 86 8.06 -5.83 -1.00
CA ILE A 86 7.43 -7.07 -0.50
C ILE A 86 6.87 -7.95 -1.62
#